data_AF-A0A0T2II76-F1
#
_entry.id   AF-A0A0T2II76-F1
#
_cell.length_a   1.000
_cell.length_b   1.000
_cell.length_c   1.000
_cell.angle_alpha   90.00
_cell.angle_beta   90.00
_cell.angle_gamma   90.00
#
_symmetry.space_group_name_H-M   'P 1'
#
loop_
_entity.id
_entity.type
_entity.pdbx_description
1 polymer ?
#
loop_
_entity_poly.entity_id
_entity_poly.type
_entity_poly.pdbx_seq_one_letter_code
_entity_poly.pdbx_strand_id
1 'polypeptide(L)'
;MHYRAAPWLIDHAHHPELVEELEGLGLLPAGCLVLDNGKDTSLAWTEPYDEGASRYFLENAERPEPILVTPDATVTVEVSDWHGGPSMRVRTVMADGALVETKLRWPCMPPWPRTMQRAVRLTSLETEMTRHAADGRSIVIADGSPAQVLARHRDHVRRVERERTTVAVPLGSLDDVVDMANTAFKHAEQVETASILVVGMAHMVAGVVALALVGLALWQRSFWLLGLVLPVAALAWWGSVPLVVLARRWRRIRPPFPWTKDPRSRVLTPGA
;
A
#
# COMPACT_ATOMS: atom_id res chain seq x y z
N MET A 1 -5.24 3.34 -12.84
CA MET A 1 -6.25 3.30 -11.77
C MET A 1 -6.09 4.56 -10.93
N HIS A 2 -7.19 5.23 -10.60
CA HIS A 2 -7.14 6.44 -9.79
C HIS A 2 -8.43 6.57 -8.99
N TYR A 3 -8.34 7.10 -7.78
CA TYR A 3 -9.49 7.49 -7.00
C TYR A 3 -10.09 8.77 -7.57
N ARG A 4 -11.42 8.82 -7.57
CA ARG A 4 -12.21 10.02 -7.82
C ARG A 4 -13.18 10.26 -6.68
N ALA A 5 -13.50 11.52 -6.43
CA ALA A 5 -14.59 11.87 -5.54
C ALA A 5 -15.94 11.41 -6.12
N ALA A 6 -16.82 10.99 -5.22
CA ALA A 6 -18.24 10.79 -5.49
C ALA A 6 -19.05 11.47 -4.38
N PRO A 7 -20.33 11.79 -4.64
CA PRO A 7 -21.26 12.21 -3.60
C PRO A 7 -21.32 11.21 -2.44
N TRP A 8 -21.91 11.60 -1.32
CA TRP A 8 -22.19 10.68 -0.22
C TRP A 8 -23.18 9.61 -0.67
N LEU A 9 -22.68 8.39 -0.91
CA LEU A 9 -23.41 7.25 -1.44
C LEU A 9 -23.41 6.09 -0.44
N ILE A 10 -23.74 6.38 0.82
CA ILE A 10 -23.65 5.43 1.95
C ILE A 10 -24.51 4.19 1.74
N ASP A 11 -25.66 4.31 1.07
CA ASP A 11 -26.56 3.19 0.76
C ASP A 11 -25.93 2.14 -0.19
N HIS A 12 -24.84 2.52 -0.87
CA HIS A 12 -24.09 1.66 -1.78
C HIS A 12 -22.71 1.27 -1.23
N ALA A 13 -22.36 1.78 -0.05
CA ALA A 13 -21.07 1.56 0.57
C ALA A 13 -20.98 0.21 1.29
N HIS A 14 -19.76 -0.19 1.56
CA HIS A 14 -19.50 -1.25 2.52
C HIS A 14 -19.59 -0.73 3.94
N HIS A 15 -20.12 -1.57 4.83
CA HIS A 15 -20.11 -1.36 6.28
C HIS A 15 -20.70 -0.02 6.75
N PRO A 16 -21.96 0.32 6.38
CA PRO A 16 -22.62 1.53 6.86
C PRO A 16 -22.69 1.60 8.40
N GLU A 17 -22.75 0.45 9.08
CA GLU A 17 -22.72 0.37 10.54
C GLU A 17 -21.44 0.94 11.16
N LEU A 18 -20.31 0.83 10.46
CA LEU A 18 -19.02 1.37 10.92
C LEU A 18 -18.98 2.89 10.76
N VAL A 19 -19.64 3.40 9.70
CA VAL A 19 -19.80 4.83 9.45
C VAL A 19 -20.65 5.46 10.54
N GLU A 20 -21.79 4.84 10.90
CA GLU A 20 -22.64 5.29 12.01
C GLU A 20 -21.88 5.35 13.34
N GLU A 21 -21.04 4.34 13.64
CA GLU A 21 -20.21 4.36 14.85
C GLU A 21 -19.22 5.54 14.84
N LEU A 22 -18.57 5.79 13.70
CA LEU A 22 -17.62 6.90 13.53
C LEU A 22 -18.30 8.28 13.65
N GLU A 23 -19.50 8.43 13.10
CA GLU A 23 -20.33 9.63 13.31
C GLU A 23 -20.67 9.83 14.78
N GLY A 24 -21.02 8.75 15.50
CA GLY A 24 -21.23 8.75 16.95
C GLY A 24 -19.99 9.15 17.76
N LEU A 25 -18.79 8.99 17.19
CA LEU A 25 -17.52 9.45 17.76
C LEU A 25 -17.19 10.91 17.38
N GLY A 26 -18.08 11.60 16.66
CA GLY A 26 -17.98 13.01 16.31
C GLY A 26 -17.28 13.30 14.98
N LEU A 27 -17.10 12.29 14.12
CA LEU A 27 -16.65 12.53 12.75
C LEU A 27 -17.81 12.99 11.86
N LEU A 28 -17.48 13.73 10.82
CA LEU A 28 -18.44 14.31 9.88
C LEU A 28 -18.29 13.65 8.50
N PRO A 29 -19.41 13.31 7.82
CA PRO A 29 -19.38 12.86 6.43
C PRO A 29 -18.75 13.89 5.49
N ALA A 30 -17.82 13.45 4.64
CA ALA A 30 -17.15 14.32 3.66
C ALA A 30 -17.41 13.93 2.20
N GLY A 31 -17.93 12.72 1.94
CA GLY A 31 -18.17 12.19 0.60
C GLY A 31 -17.70 10.74 0.48
N CYS A 32 -17.57 10.26 -0.75
CA CYS A 32 -17.03 8.93 -1.02
C CYS A 32 -15.84 9.00 -1.97
N LEU A 33 -14.93 8.04 -1.86
CA LEU A 33 -13.96 7.73 -2.91
C LEU A 33 -14.47 6.56 -3.72
N VAL A 34 -14.30 6.63 -5.03
CA VAL A 34 -14.51 5.48 -5.92
C VAL A 34 -13.21 5.25 -6.68
N LEU A 35 -12.73 4.02 -6.67
CA LEU A 35 -11.58 3.63 -7.46
C LEU A 35 -12.04 3.42 -8.90
N ASP A 36 -11.49 4.22 -9.83
CA ASP A 36 -11.72 4.06 -11.26
C ASP A 36 -10.63 3.15 -11.85
N ASN A 37 -11.10 1.98 -12.27
CA ASN A 37 -10.28 0.81 -12.54
C ASN A 37 -10.03 0.61 -14.02
N GLY A 38 -10.88 1.18 -14.89
CA GLY A 38 -11.01 0.78 -16.30
C GLY A 38 -11.44 -0.69 -16.43
N LYS A 39 -12.57 -0.96 -17.08
CA LYS A 39 -13.15 -2.33 -17.15
C LYS A 39 -12.17 -3.39 -17.69
N ASP A 40 -11.33 -3.03 -18.66
CA ASP A 40 -10.37 -3.96 -19.28
C ASP A 40 -9.17 -4.29 -18.37
N THR A 41 -8.78 -3.34 -17.51
CA THR A 41 -7.67 -3.53 -16.58
C THR A 41 -8.05 -4.45 -15.42
N SER A 42 -9.28 -4.39 -14.91
CA SER A 42 -9.70 -5.23 -13.77
C SER A 42 -9.58 -6.76 -14.02
N LEU A 43 -9.71 -7.21 -15.28
CA LEU A 43 -9.56 -8.62 -15.65
C LEU A 43 -8.09 -9.08 -15.60
N ALA A 44 -7.16 -8.27 -16.12
CA ALA A 44 -5.74 -8.60 -16.10
C ALA A 44 -5.18 -8.68 -14.66
N TRP A 45 -5.73 -7.88 -13.74
CA TRP A 45 -5.29 -7.85 -12.35
C TRP A 45 -5.81 -9.04 -11.54
N THR A 46 -6.94 -9.62 -11.95
CA THR A 46 -7.56 -10.75 -11.24
C THR A 46 -7.16 -12.11 -11.80
N GLU A 47 -6.60 -12.18 -13.02
CA GLU A 47 -6.09 -13.41 -13.64
C GLU A 47 -5.13 -14.24 -12.73
N PRO A 48 -4.19 -13.63 -11.98
CA PRO A 48 -3.26 -14.38 -11.16
C PRO A 48 -3.91 -15.06 -9.92
N TYR A 49 -5.13 -14.67 -9.56
CA TYR A 49 -5.83 -15.13 -8.37
C TYR A 49 -6.70 -16.37 -8.66
N ASP A 50 -7.29 -16.94 -7.61
CA ASP A 50 -8.34 -17.96 -7.77
C ASP A 50 -9.69 -17.31 -8.13
N GLU A 51 -10.62 -18.11 -8.67
CA GLU A 51 -11.90 -17.59 -9.17
C GLU A 51 -12.72 -16.86 -8.09
N GLY A 52 -12.65 -17.33 -6.84
CA GLY A 52 -13.37 -16.71 -5.72
C GLY A 52 -12.83 -15.33 -5.39
N ALA A 53 -11.51 -15.18 -5.28
CA ALA A 53 -10.84 -13.91 -5.04
C ALA A 53 -11.00 -12.95 -6.22
N SER A 54 -10.90 -13.45 -7.46
CA SER A 54 -11.14 -12.66 -8.68
C SER A 54 -12.55 -12.10 -8.71
N ARG A 55 -13.56 -12.94 -8.46
CA ARG A 55 -14.97 -12.52 -8.43
C ARG A 55 -15.21 -11.49 -7.32
N TYR A 56 -14.73 -11.78 -6.11
CA TYR A 56 -14.82 -10.85 -4.99
C TYR A 56 -14.22 -9.49 -5.33
N PHE A 57 -13.04 -9.43 -5.96
CA PHE A 57 -12.45 -8.17 -6.38
C PHE A 57 -13.35 -7.45 -7.39
N LEU A 58 -13.78 -8.12 -8.45
CA LEU A 58 -14.60 -7.50 -9.51
C LEU A 58 -15.94 -6.97 -8.99
N GLU A 59 -16.58 -7.66 -8.04
CA GLU A 59 -17.85 -7.25 -7.43
C GLU A 59 -17.74 -6.03 -6.51
N ASN A 60 -16.53 -5.77 -5.99
CA ASN A 60 -16.32 -4.75 -4.95
C ASN A 60 -15.42 -3.59 -5.40
N ALA A 61 -14.66 -3.73 -6.50
CA ALA A 61 -13.63 -2.77 -6.87
C ALA A 61 -14.13 -1.36 -7.26
N GLU A 62 -15.42 -1.20 -7.59
CA GLU A 62 -16.02 0.12 -7.93
C GLU A 62 -17.01 0.61 -6.87
N ARG A 63 -17.11 -0.08 -5.72
CA ARG A 63 -18.01 0.36 -4.65
C ARG A 63 -17.48 1.62 -3.98
N PRO A 64 -18.36 2.56 -3.60
CA PRO A 64 -17.94 3.78 -2.92
C PRO A 64 -17.38 3.45 -1.52
N GLU A 65 -16.26 4.07 -1.20
CA GLU A 65 -15.59 4.06 0.10
C GLU A 65 -15.96 5.35 0.84
N PRO A 66 -16.81 5.31 1.88
CA PRO A 66 -17.18 6.49 2.66
C PRO A 66 -15.96 7.14 3.31
N ILE A 67 -15.90 8.47 3.21
CA ILE A 67 -14.90 9.29 3.87
C ILE A 67 -15.56 10.12 4.96
N LEU A 68 -15.04 9.99 6.16
CA LEU A 68 -15.37 10.86 7.28
C LEU A 68 -14.15 11.69 7.69
N VAL A 69 -14.39 12.86 8.27
CA VAL A 69 -13.35 13.77 8.74
C VAL A 69 -13.60 14.22 10.17
N THR A 70 -12.55 14.58 10.89
CA THR A 70 -12.72 15.28 12.17
C THR A 70 -13.25 16.71 11.93
N PRO A 71 -13.88 17.35 12.93
CA PRO A 71 -14.41 18.71 12.78
C PRO A 71 -13.36 19.78 12.41
N ASP A 72 -12.10 19.55 12.78
CA ASP A 72 -10.96 20.38 12.41
C ASP A 72 -10.31 19.98 11.06
N ALA A 73 -10.86 18.97 10.39
CA ALA A 73 -10.41 18.42 9.10
C ALA A 73 -8.96 17.92 9.07
N THR A 74 -8.32 17.65 10.22
CA THR A 74 -6.93 17.17 10.29
C THR A 74 -6.79 15.66 10.15
N VAL A 75 -7.88 14.92 10.38
CA VAL A 75 -7.94 13.47 10.27
C VAL A 75 -9.03 13.09 9.27
N THR A 76 -8.71 12.12 8.41
CA THR A 76 -9.67 11.45 7.52
C THR A 76 -9.79 9.99 7.91
N VAL A 77 -10.98 9.43 7.76
CA VAL A 77 -11.25 8.00 7.91
C VAL A 77 -11.90 7.50 6.64
N GLU A 78 -11.24 6.57 5.97
CA GLU A 78 -11.77 5.81 4.85
C GLU A 78 -12.31 4.49 5.40
N VAL A 79 -13.58 4.20 5.08
CA VAL A 79 -14.21 2.90 5.35
C VAL A 79 -14.32 2.14 4.02
N SER A 80 -13.86 0.91 4.02
CA SER A 80 -13.86 0.03 2.86
C SER A 80 -14.08 -1.43 3.28
N ASP A 81 -14.12 -2.34 2.32
CA ASP A 81 -14.11 -3.78 2.57
C ASP A 81 -12.78 -4.36 2.11
N TRP A 82 -12.27 -5.34 2.86
CA TRP A 82 -11.04 -6.03 2.50
C TRP A 82 -11.15 -7.53 2.75
N HIS A 83 -11.36 -8.27 1.66
CA HIS A 83 -11.49 -9.73 1.62
C HIS A 83 -12.42 -10.31 2.70
N GLY A 84 -13.68 -9.86 2.66
CA GLY A 84 -14.77 -10.43 3.45
C GLY A 84 -14.89 -9.86 4.87
N GLY A 85 -14.44 -8.63 5.08
CA GLY A 85 -14.51 -7.98 6.38
C GLY A 85 -14.14 -6.50 6.34
N PRO A 86 -14.57 -5.75 7.37
CA PRO A 86 -14.42 -4.31 7.39
C PRO A 86 -12.95 -3.90 7.37
N SER A 87 -12.66 -2.93 6.52
CA SER A 87 -11.39 -2.23 6.45
C SER A 87 -11.63 -0.78 6.83
N MET A 88 -10.74 -0.25 7.65
CA MET A 88 -10.77 1.15 8.04
C MET A 88 -9.35 1.69 8.02
N ARG A 89 -9.19 2.87 7.41
CA ARG A 89 -7.90 3.53 7.29
C ARG A 89 -8.03 4.99 7.68
N VAL A 90 -7.34 5.33 8.76
CA VAL A 90 -7.26 6.69 9.30
C VAL A 90 -6.00 7.35 8.76
N ARG A 91 -6.11 8.57 8.21
CA ARG A 91 -4.96 9.31 7.67
C ARG A 91 -4.91 10.76 8.13
N THR A 92 -3.69 11.25 8.30
CA THR A 92 -3.35 12.67 8.53
C THR A 92 -2.16 13.05 7.67
N VAL A 93 -2.25 14.20 7.01
CA VAL A 93 -1.14 14.82 6.27
C VAL A 93 -0.42 15.79 7.19
N MET A 94 0.91 15.74 7.17
CA MET A 94 1.78 16.62 7.95
C MET A 94 2.23 17.83 7.12
N ALA A 95 2.66 18.91 7.78
CA ALA A 95 3.12 20.14 7.12
C ALA A 95 4.37 19.95 6.25
N ASP A 96 5.23 18.99 6.61
CA ASP A 96 6.36 18.54 5.80
C ASP A 96 5.93 17.59 4.67
N GLY A 97 4.65 17.40 4.39
CA GLY A 97 4.16 16.52 3.33
C GLY A 97 4.24 15.02 3.65
N ALA A 98 4.62 14.65 4.89
CA ALA A 98 4.56 13.27 5.33
C ALA A 98 3.11 12.79 5.51
N LEU A 99 2.89 11.49 5.29
CA LEU A 99 1.61 10.84 5.47
C LEU A 99 1.66 9.89 6.67
N VAL A 100 0.75 10.08 7.62
CA VAL A 100 0.55 9.20 8.77
C VAL A 100 -0.71 8.39 8.56
N GLU A 101 -0.60 7.07 8.61
CA GLU A 101 -1.72 6.14 8.42
C GLU A 101 -1.84 5.17 9.60
N THR A 102 -3.06 4.96 10.06
CA THR A 102 -3.41 3.87 10.97
C THR A 102 -4.48 3.00 10.33
N LYS A 103 -4.22 1.70 10.23
CA LYS A 103 -5.13 0.73 9.62
C LYS A 103 -5.76 -0.14 10.71
N LEU A 104 -7.07 -0.36 10.64
CA LEU A 104 -7.70 -1.45 11.36
C LEU A 104 -7.10 -2.78 10.88
N ARG A 105 -6.70 -3.65 11.82
CA ARG A 105 -6.16 -4.96 11.48
C ARG A 105 -7.17 -5.76 10.68
N TRP A 106 -6.75 -6.22 9.51
CA TRP A 106 -7.55 -7.13 8.71
C TRP A 106 -7.79 -8.44 9.45
N PRO A 107 -8.95 -9.10 9.26
CA PRO A 107 -9.24 -10.35 9.95
C PRO A 107 -8.33 -11.50 9.47
N CYS A 108 -7.81 -11.42 8.26
CA CYS A 108 -6.98 -12.46 7.65
C CYS A 108 -5.98 -11.88 6.63
N MET A 109 -5.04 -12.72 6.19
CA MET A 109 -4.17 -12.41 5.07
C MET A 109 -5.01 -12.36 3.78
N PRO A 110 -4.86 -11.35 2.91
CA PRO A 110 -5.50 -11.37 1.60
C PRO A 110 -5.08 -12.63 0.83
N PRO A 111 -5.89 -13.12 -0.13
CA PRO A 111 -5.44 -14.12 -1.07
C PRO A 111 -4.22 -13.60 -1.82
N TRP A 112 -3.22 -14.45 -2.00
CA TRP A 112 -2.06 -14.15 -2.83
C TRP A 112 -2.25 -14.76 -4.22
N PRO A 113 -1.59 -14.21 -5.27
CA PRO A 113 -1.54 -14.85 -6.57
C PRO A 113 -1.16 -16.32 -6.46
N ARG A 114 -1.73 -17.18 -7.31
CA ARG A 114 -1.51 -18.64 -7.32
C ARG A 114 -0.02 -19.00 -7.34
N THR A 115 0.78 -18.23 -8.09
CA THR A 115 2.23 -18.38 -8.22
C THR A 115 3.02 -18.01 -6.95
N MET A 116 2.43 -17.24 -6.05
CA MET A 116 3.06 -16.75 -4.82
C MET A 116 2.49 -17.37 -3.53
N GLN A 117 1.61 -18.37 -3.64
CA GLN A 117 0.99 -19.03 -2.47
C GLN A 117 2.02 -19.60 -1.48
N ARG A 118 3.15 -20.13 -1.98
CA ARG A 118 4.24 -20.62 -1.12
C ARG A 118 4.93 -19.51 -0.34
N ALA A 119 4.92 -18.28 -0.88
CA ALA A 119 5.54 -17.10 -0.27
C ALA A 119 4.75 -16.56 0.93
N VAL A 120 3.45 -16.84 1.00
CA VAL A 120 2.57 -16.40 2.10
C VAL A 120 3.15 -16.79 3.45
N ARG A 121 3.73 -18.00 3.55
CA ARG A 121 4.37 -18.52 4.77
C ARG A 121 5.58 -17.72 5.22
N LEU A 122 6.17 -16.91 4.33
CA LEU A 122 7.34 -16.08 4.59
C LEU A 122 6.96 -14.66 5.01
N THR A 123 5.68 -14.33 5.10
CA THR A 123 5.21 -13.02 5.54
C THR A 123 4.25 -13.14 6.72
N SER A 124 4.09 -12.06 7.45
CA SER A 124 3.04 -11.92 8.47
C SER A 124 2.00 -10.93 7.97
N LEU A 125 0.77 -11.03 8.51
CA LEU A 125 -0.28 -10.06 8.21
C LEU A 125 0.19 -8.63 8.46
N GLU A 126 0.90 -8.40 9.56
CA GLU A 126 1.45 -7.09 9.90
C GLU A 126 2.47 -6.59 8.87
N THR A 127 3.35 -7.46 8.39
CA THR A 127 4.32 -7.12 7.34
C THR A 127 3.60 -6.72 6.05
N GLU A 128 2.53 -7.46 5.69
CA GLU A 128 1.76 -7.19 4.49
C GLU A 128 1.00 -5.86 4.59
N MET A 129 0.33 -5.60 5.71
CA MET A 129 -0.43 -4.37 5.95
C MET A 129 0.47 -3.11 5.99
N THR A 130 1.74 -3.26 6.38
CA THR A 130 2.73 -2.18 6.49
C THR A 130 3.75 -2.14 5.34
N ARG A 131 3.58 -2.97 4.30
CA ARG A 131 4.55 -3.08 3.19
C ARG A 131 4.82 -1.75 2.47
N HIS A 132 3.84 -0.85 2.44
CA HIS A 132 3.93 0.46 1.80
C HIS A 132 4.49 1.57 2.70
N ALA A 133 4.87 1.27 3.94
CA ALA A 133 5.55 2.25 4.79
C ALA A 133 6.90 2.63 4.18
N ALA A 134 7.28 3.90 4.19
CA ALA A 134 8.56 4.35 3.66
C ALA A 134 8.99 5.62 4.41
N ASP A 135 10.15 6.18 4.07
CA ASP A 135 10.42 7.54 4.53
C ASP A 135 9.32 8.49 3.99
N GLY A 136 8.84 9.39 4.84
CA GLY A 136 7.68 10.23 4.54
C GLY A 136 6.32 9.55 4.60
N ARG A 137 6.22 8.22 4.79
CA ARG A 137 4.92 7.52 4.96
C ARG A 137 4.96 6.51 6.11
N SER A 138 4.35 6.89 7.23
CA SER A 138 4.33 6.09 8.46
C SER A 138 3.01 5.32 8.56
N ILE A 139 3.07 3.99 8.62
CA ILE A 139 1.88 3.13 8.73
C ILE A 139 1.98 2.32 10.02
N VAL A 140 0.92 2.33 10.83
CA VAL A 140 0.74 1.41 11.95
C VAL A 140 -0.58 0.67 11.85
N ILE A 141 -0.67 -0.45 12.55
CA ILE A 141 -1.87 -1.27 12.65
C ILE A 141 -2.45 -1.09 14.06
N ALA A 142 -3.78 -1.04 14.11
CA ALA A 142 -4.54 -1.00 15.35
C ALA A 142 -5.54 -2.17 15.36
N ASP A 143 -5.83 -2.67 16.56
CA ASP A 143 -6.86 -3.67 16.82
C ASP A 143 -8.06 -3.04 17.50
N GLY A 144 -9.20 -3.71 17.39
CA GLY A 144 -10.39 -3.40 18.17
C GLY A 144 -11.35 -2.43 17.50
N SER A 145 -12.05 -1.62 18.31
CA SER A 145 -13.13 -0.75 17.83
C SER A 145 -12.64 0.53 17.13
N PRO A 146 -13.49 1.19 16.32
CA PRO A 146 -13.23 2.52 15.78
C PRO A 146 -12.60 3.52 16.75
N ALA A 147 -13.13 3.61 17.97
CA ALA A 147 -12.59 4.49 19.00
C ALA A 147 -11.13 4.15 19.36
N GLN A 148 -10.78 2.85 19.45
CA GLN A 148 -9.42 2.41 19.75
C GLN A 148 -8.47 2.70 18.59
N VAL A 149 -8.92 2.54 17.35
CA VAL A 149 -8.12 2.89 16.17
C VAL A 149 -7.87 4.40 16.08
N LEU A 150 -8.89 5.23 16.34
CA LEU A 150 -8.74 6.69 16.38
C LEU A 150 -7.80 7.15 17.50
N ALA A 151 -7.91 6.56 18.69
CA ALA A 151 -6.99 6.83 19.80
C ALA A 151 -5.55 6.46 19.42
N ARG A 152 -5.35 5.28 18.80
CA ARG A 152 -4.05 4.82 18.32
C ARG A 152 -3.49 5.76 17.24
N HIS A 153 -4.33 6.25 16.35
CA HIS A 153 -3.93 7.21 15.33
C HIS A 153 -3.47 8.53 15.93
N ARG A 154 -4.19 9.06 16.92
CA ARG A 154 -3.80 10.29 17.63
C ARG A 154 -2.43 10.16 18.28
N ASP A 155 -2.14 9.04 18.94
CA ASP A 155 -0.83 8.78 19.53
C ASP A 155 0.27 8.65 18.47
N HIS A 156 -0.06 8.04 17.34
CA HIS A 156 0.85 7.89 16.21
C HIS A 156 1.20 9.25 15.58
N VAL A 157 0.23 10.11 15.34
CA VAL A 157 0.43 11.48 14.84
C VAL A 157 1.34 12.26 15.80
N ARG A 158 1.01 12.30 17.10
CA ARG A 158 1.83 13.00 18.12
C ARG A 158 3.26 12.50 18.20
N ARG A 159 3.49 11.21 17.95
CA ARG A 159 4.84 10.66 17.86
C ARG A 159 5.57 11.18 16.61
N VAL A 160 4.92 11.14 15.45
CA VAL A 160 5.50 11.62 14.19
C VAL A 160 5.77 13.13 14.22
N GLU A 161 4.88 13.93 14.80
CA GLU A 161 5.08 15.38 15.03
C GLU A 161 6.36 15.66 15.79
N ARG A 162 6.63 14.90 16.86
CA ARG A 162 7.86 15.04 17.66
C ARG A 162 9.09 14.53 16.92
N GLU A 163 9.01 13.39 16.25
CA GLU A 163 10.15 12.77 15.56
C GLU A 163 10.60 13.58 14.33
N ARG A 164 9.66 14.25 13.64
CA ARG A 164 9.92 14.99 12.40
C ARG A 164 9.87 16.51 12.57
N THR A 165 9.56 17.01 13.77
CA THR A 165 9.38 18.45 14.04
C THR A 165 8.40 19.09 13.04
N THR A 166 7.22 18.48 12.95
CA THR A 166 6.15 18.83 11.98
C THR A 166 4.81 18.85 12.70
N VAL A 167 3.75 19.28 12.02
CA VAL A 167 2.38 19.38 12.59
C VAL A 167 1.34 18.85 11.60
N ALA A 168 0.23 18.32 12.10
CA ALA A 168 -0.91 17.96 11.26
C ALA A 168 -1.49 19.19 10.53
N VAL A 169 -1.91 19.00 9.27
CA VAL A 169 -2.50 20.06 8.44
C VAL A 169 -3.96 19.73 8.13
N PRO A 170 -4.88 20.69 8.31
CA PRO A 170 -6.28 20.50 7.93
C PRO A 170 -6.43 20.38 6.41
N LEU A 171 -7.30 19.48 5.98
CA LEU A 171 -7.71 19.36 4.57
C LEU A 171 -8.80 20.38 4.27
N GLY A 172 -8.67 21.07 3.14
CA GLY A 172 -9.57 22.15 2.75
C GLY A 172 -10.78 21.68 1.95
N SER A 173 -10.71 20.50 1.34
CA SER A 173 -11.76 19.94 0.49
C SER A 173 -11.65 18.42 0.34
N LEU A 174 -12.67 17.80 -0.25
CA LEU A 174 -12.62 16.40 -0.67
C LEU A 174 -11.55 16.16 -1.76
N ASP A 175 -11.22 17.17 -2.56
CA ASP A 175 -10.14 17.07 -3.55
C ASP A 175 -8.77 16.86 -2.89
N ASP A 176 -8.51 17.51 -1.74
CA ASP A 176 -7.29 17.25 -0.97
C ASP A 176 -7.23 15.77 -0.48
N VAL A 177 -8.39 15.16 -0.17
CA VAL A 177 -8.48 13.73 0.17
C VAL A 177 -8.20 12.84 -1.04
N VAL A 178 -8.76 13.17 -2.20
CA VAL A 178 -8.53 12.47 -3.48
C VAL A 178 -7.06 12.51 -3.86
N ASP A 179 -6.42 13.68 -3.78
CA ASP A 179 -5.00 13.87 -4.06
C ASP A 179 -4.13 13.06 -3.11
N MET A 180 -4.45 13.06 -1.82
CA MET A 180 -3.78 12.23 -0.82
C MET A 180 -3.93 10.74 -1.15
N ALA A 181 -5.14 10.27 -1.45
CA ALA A 181 -5.42 8.87 -1.76
C ALA A 181 -4.70 8.41 -3.04
N ASN A 182 -4.73 9.22 -4.10
CA ASN A 182 -4.03 8.95 -5.36
C ASN A 182 -2.51 8.94 -5.19
N THR A 183 -1.97 9.87 -4.40
CA THR A 183 -0.53 9.89 -4.07
C THR A 183 -0.14 8.65 -3.29
N ALA A 184 -0.94 8.27 -2.28
CA ALA A 184 -0.75 7.05 -1.51
C ALA A 184 -0.82 5.78 -2.38
N PHE A 185 -1.73 5.75 -3.34
CA PHE A 185 -1.89 4.64 -4.27
C PHE A 185 -0.69 4.53 -5.23
N LYS A 186 -0.31 5.63 -5.90
CA LYS A 186 0.85 5.68 -6.79
C LYS A 186 2.16 5.31 -6.08
N HIS A 187 2.34 5.78 -4.84
CA HIS A 187 3.49 5.38 -4.03
C HIS A 187 3.48 3.87 -3.72
N ALA A 188 2.31 3.29 -3.42
CA ALA A 188 2.20 1.85 -3.20
C ALA A 188 2.64 1.06 -4.46
N GLU A 189 2.21 1.48 -5.65
CA GLU A 189 2.65 0.88 -6.93
C GLU A 189 4.17 0.99 -7.12
N GLN A 190 4.77 2.14 -6.78
CA GLN A 190 6.21 2.34 -6.87
C GLN A 190 6.99 1.43 -5.90
N VAL A 191 6.49 1.26 -4.67
CA VAL A 191 7.10 0.35 -3.67
C VAL A 191 7.03 -1.12 -4.14
N GLU A 192 5.90 -1.54 -4.72
CA GLU A 192 5.78 -2.89 -5.29
C GLU A 192 6.70 -3.07 -6.49
N THR A 193 6.76 -2.09 -7.38
CA THR A 193 7.66 -2.10 -8.55
C THR A 193 9.12 -2.20 -8.13
N ALA A 194 9.56 -1.42 -7.14
CA ALA A 194 10.91 -1.50 -6.61
C ALA A 194 11.25 -2.90 -6.06
N SER A 195 10.30 -3.55 -5.39
CA SER A 195 10.47 -4.90 -4.86
C SER A 195 10.63 -5.93 -5.99
N ILE A 196 9.87 -5.79 -7.08
CA ILE A 196 9.97 -6.65 -8.28
C ILE A 196 11.30 -6.42 -9.01
N LEU A 197 11.77 -5.17 -9.11
CA LEU A 197 13.03 -4.84 -9.77
C LEU A 197 14.24 -5.51 -9.11
N VAL A 198 14.25 -5.65 -7.78
CA VAL A 198 15.30 -6.40 -7.06
C VAL A 198 15.36 -7.86 -7.53
N VAL A 199 14.20 -8.47 -7.76
CA VAL A 199 14.12 -9.84 -8.27
C VAL A 199 14.57 -9.91 -9.73
N GLY A 200 14.16 -8.95 -10.55
CA GLY A 200 14.66 -8.83 -11.93
C GLY A 200 16.18 -8.71 -11.99
N MET A 201 16.78 -7.89 -11.12
CA MET A 201 18.23 -7.71 -11.03
C MET A 201 18.94 -9.01 -10.61
N ALA A 202 18.39 -9.77 -9.66
CA ALA A 202 18.92 -11.07 -9.28
C ALA A 202 18.92 -12.07 -10.45
N HIS A 203 17.86 -12.09 -11.27
CA HIS A 203 17.82 -12.93 -12.47
C HIS A 203 18.83 -12.49 -13.53
N MET A 204 19.02 -11.19 -13.72
CA MET A 204 20.05 -10.69 -14.64
C MET A 204 21.45 -11.11 -14.19
N VAL A 205 21.78 -10.97 -12.90
CA VAL A 205 23.07 -11.43 -12.35
C VAL A 205 23.26 -12.93 -12.56
N ALA A 206 22.23 -13.74 -12.27
CA ALA A 206 22.29 -15.17 -12.51
C ALA A 206 22.49 -15.53 -13.99
N GLY A 207 21.85 -14.79 -14.90
CA GLY A 207 22.03 -14.94 -16.34
C GLY A 207 23.46 -14.61 -16.80
N VAL A 208 24.05 -13.52 -16.29
CA VAL A 208 25.45 -13.16 -16.57
C VAL A 208 26.41 -14.25 -16.07
N VAL A 209 26.18 -14.77 -14.86
CA VAL A 209 26.98 -15.87 -14.30
C VAL A 209 26.87 -17.13 -15.17
N ALA A 210 25.65 -17.49 -15.61
CA ALA A 210 25.42 -18.63 -16.49
C ALA A 210 26.17 -18.46 -17.83
N LEU A 211 26.10 -17.28 -18.45
CA LEU A 211 26.83 -17.00 -19.70
C LEU A 211 28.35 -17.07 -19.52
N ALA A 212 28.87 -16.56 -18.40
CA ALA A 212 30.29 -16.66 -18.08
C ALA A 212 30.74 -18.11 -17.92
N LEU A 213 29.94 -18.96 -17.27
CA LEU A 213 30.20 -20.40 -17.12
C LEU A 213 30.21 -21.11 -18.48
N VAL A 214 29.28 -20.77 -19.38
CA VAL A 214 29.27 -21.31 -20.76
C VAL A 214 30.52 -20.87 -21.52
N GLY A 215 30.87 -19.59 -21.47
CA GLY A 215 32.08 -19.07 -22.12
C GLY A 215 33.36 -19.75 -21.60
N LEU A 216 33.46 -19.95 -20.30
CA LEU A 216 34.58 -20.65 -19.66
C LEU A 216 34.65 -22.13 -20.06
N ALA A 217 33.49 -22.82 -20.11
CA ALA A 217 33.39 -24.20 -20.54
C ALA A 217 33.91 -24.38 -21.97
N LEU A 218 33.52 -23.47 -22.88
CA LEU A 218 33.97 -23.48 -24.28
C LEU A 218 35.47 -23.17 -24.39
N TRP A 219 35.95 -22.17 -23.65
CA TRP A 219 37.37 -21.77 -23.65
C TRP A 219 38.29 -22.89 -23.15
N GLN A 220 37.95 -23.50 -22.02
CA GLN A 220 38.76 -24.56 -21.39
C GLN A 220 38.47 -25.96 -21.95
N ARG A 221 37.51 -26.08 -22.89
CA ARG A 221 36.96 -27.37 -23.36
C ARG A 221 36.51 -28.29 -22.22
N SER A 222 36.08 -27.68 -21.12
CA SER A 222 35.67 -28.36 -19.88
C SER A 222 34.15 -28.36 -19.79
N PHE A 223 33.52 -29.34 -20.44
CA PHE A 223 32.05 -29.41 -20.53
C PHE A 223 31.34 -29.68 -19.20
N TRP A 224 32.05 -30.11 -18.16
CA TRP A 224 31.48 -30.27 -16.81
C TRP A 224 30.97 -28.93 -16.24
N LEU A 225 31.56 -27.80 -16.64
CA LEU A 225 31.13 -26.45 -16.24
C LEU A 225 29.72 -26.11 -16.75
N LEU A 226 29.27 -26.71 -17.86
CA LEU A 226 27.89 -26.55 -18.32
C LEU A 226 26.89 -27.15 -17.32
N GLY A 227 27.31 -28.16 -16.56
CA GLY A 227 26.52 -28.73 -15.47
C GLY A 227 26.22 -27.73 -14.35
N LEU A 228 27.00 -26.65 -14.21
CA LEU A 228 26.80 -25.60 -13.21
C LEU A 228 25.75 -24.55 -13.61
N VAL A 229 25.39 -24.46 -14.89
CA VAL A 229 24.36 -23.52 -15.38
C VAL A 229 22.98 -23.89 -14.81
N LEU A 230 22.66 -25.18 -14.76
CA LEU A 230 21.40 -25.69 -14.21
C LEU A 230 21.20 -25.31 -12.73
N PRO A 231 22.17 -25.54 -11.82
CA PRO A 231 22.12 -25.05 -10.45
C PRO A 231 21.93 -23.53 -10.35
N VAL A 232 22.62 -22.73 -11.17
CA VAL A 232 22.48 -21.26 -11.14
C VAL A 232 21.07 -20.82 -11.54
N ALA A 233 20.53 -21.38 -12.63
CA ALA A 233 19.17 -21.09 -13.06
C ALA A 233 18.13 -21.58 -12.05
N ALA A 234 18.32 -22.77 -11.49
CA ALA A 234 17.45 -23.33 -10.46
C ALA A 234 17.46 -22.47 -9.19
N LEU A 235 18.63 -22.00 -8.74
CA LEU A 235 18.75 -21.12 -7.57
C LEU A 235 18.08 -19.76 -7.82
N ALA A 236 18.25 -19.16 -9.00
CA ALA A 236 17.59 -17.90 -9.35
C ALA A 236 16.06 -18.06 -9.34
N TRP A 237 15.57 -19.14 -9.94
CA TRP A 237 14.14 -19.47 -9.99
C TRP A 237 13.57 -19.75 -8.59
N TRP A 238 14.21 -20.61 -7.80
CA TRP A 238 13.77 -20.94 -6.45
C TRP A 238 13.88 -19.74 -5.49
N GLY A 239 14.92 -18.93 -5.65
CA GLY A 239 15.17 -17.74 -4.82
C GLY A 239 14.22 -16.58 -5.12
N SER A 240 13.62 -16.53 -6.31
CA SER A 240 12.77 -15.43 -6.76
C SER A 240 11.63 -15.09 -5.79
N VAL A 241 10.89 -16.10 -5.33
CA VAL A 241 9.71 -15.94 -4.49
C VAL A 241 10.06 -15.47 -3.07
N PRO A 242 11.00 -16.12 -2.34
CA PRO A 242 11.50 -15.59 -1.07
C PRO A 242 12.12 -14.20 -1.20
N LEU A 243 12.82 -13.93 -2.30
CA LEU A 243 13.50 -12.66 -2.52
C LEU A 243 12.50 -11.50 -2.66
N VAL A 244 11.34 -11.69 -3.32
CA VAL A 244 10.27 -10.67 -3.35
C VAL A 244 9.82 -10.35 -1.92
N VAL A 245 9.55 -11.36 -1.10
CA VAL A 245 9.05 -11.17 0.27
C VAL A 245 10.10 -10.51 1.17
N LEU A 246 11.37 -10.86 1.00
CA LEU A 246 12.47 -10.24 1.73
C LEU A 246 12.74 -8.81 1.28
N ALA A 247 12.72 -8.55 -0.03
CA ALA A 247 12.86 -7.20 -0.60
C ALA A 247 11.74 -6.29 -0.07
N ARG A 248 10.51 -6.80 0.01
CA ARG A 248 9.39 -6.09 0.64
C ARG A 248 9.66 -5.68 2.08
N ARG A 249 10.59 -6.28 2.83
CA ARG A 249 10.95 -5.85 4.20
C ARG A 249 12.04 -4.78 4.24
N TRP A 250 12.78 -4.60 3.16
CA TRP A 250 13.91 -3.68 3.11
C TRP A 250 13.44 -2.25 2.89
N ARG A 251 13.23 -1.49 3.97
CA ARG A 251 12.83 -0.08 3.87
C ARG A 251 13.77 0.77 3.01
N ARG A 252 15.06 0.43 2.93
CA ARG A 252 16.08 1.18 2.19
C ARG A 252 15.92 1.17 0.67
N ILE A 253 15.26 0.15 0.11
CA ILE A 253 15.01 0.09 -1.35
C ILE A 253 13.69 0.74 -1.74
N ARG A 254 12.86 1.12 -0.76
CA ARG A 254 11.57 1.73 -1.02
C ARG A 254 11.81 3.20 -1.41
N PRO A 255 11.21 3.68 -2.51
CA PRO A 255 11.25 5.11 -2.80
C PRO A 255 10.64 5.88 -1.62
N PRO A 256 11.15 7.09 -1.31
CA PRO A 256 10.50 7.93 -0.32
C PRO A 256 9.10 8.29 -0.81
N PHE A 257 8.19 8.50 0.13
CA PHE A 257 6.87 9.02 -0.18
C PHE A 257 7.03 10.37 -0.89
N PRO A 258 6.43 10.56 -2.08
CA PRO A 258 6.54 11.82 -2.78
C PRO A 258 5.98 12.91 -1.88
N TRP A 259 6.86 13.83 -1.48
CA TRP A 259 6.54 14.99 -0.67
C TRP A 259 5.46 15.79 -1.41
N THR A 260 4.19 15.63 -1.03
CA THR A 260 3.10 16.41 -1.61
C THR A 260 3.09 17.79 -1.00
N LYS A 261 4.04 18.62 -1.45
CA LYS A 261 3.93 20.06 -1.75
C LYS A 261 5.29 20.73 -1.59
N ASP A 262 5.63 21.49 -2.63
CA ASP A 262 6.54 22.61 -2.55
C ASP A 262 6.21 23.46 -1.31
N PRO A 263 7.13 23.59 -0.32
CA PRO A 263 6.95 24.41 0.87
C PRO A 263 6.59 25.86 0.57
N ARG A 264 6.77 26.32 -0.69
CA ARG A 264 6.56 27.70 -1.12
C ARG A 264 5.14 28.01 -1.61
N SER A 265 4.26 27.01 -1.75
CA SER A 265 2.93 27.24 -2.34
C SER A 265 1.80 27.51 -1.34
N ARG A 266 2.02 27.34 -0.04
CA ARG A 266 1.13 27.87 1.01
C ARG A 266 1.97 28.70 1.97
N VAL A 267 2.17 29.94 1.55
CA VAL A 267 2.44 31.08 2.42
C VAL A 267 1.44 31.03 3.59
N LEU A 268 1.82 30.37 4.67
CA LEU A 268 1.49 30.81 6.01
C LEU A 268 2.53 31.89 6.34
N THR A 269 2.27 33.13 5.94
CA THR A 269 2.83 34.28 6.65
C THR A 269 1.88 34.57 7.81
N PRO A 270 2.28 34.33 9.06
CA PRO A 270 1.68 35.03 10.18
C PRO A 270 2.22 36.47 10.17
N GLY A 271 1.34 37.45 9.96
CA GLY A 271 1.64 38.87 10.16
C GLY A 271 1.94 39.67 8.89
N ALA A 272 0.90 40.28 8.33
CA ALA A 272 0.91 41.62 7.74
C ALA A 272 -0.49 42.22 7.91
#